data_AF-A0A935VIC7-F1
#
_entry.id   AF-A0A935VIC7-F1
#
_cell.length_a   1.000
_cell.length_b   1.000
_cell.length_c   1.000
_cell.angle_alpha   90.00
_cell.angle_beta   90.00
_cell.angle_gamma   90.00
#
_symmetry.space_group_name_H-M   'P 1'
#
loop_
_entity.id
_entity.type
_entity.pdbx_description
1 polymer ?
#
loop_
_entity_poly.entity_id
_entity_poly.type
_entity_poly.pdbx_seq_one_letter_code
_entity_poly.pdbx_strand_id
1 'polypeptide(L)'
;MIIPMFKYDFMVFYDDHNTFLDGLRDLGVLHIKPYNSDISSSITDVQTRLKKIRDTKSLLSKQTIDPTLESKSLHLNDGQKIIEQVEALQAEKQHLQLKLQNLDNAIAYAEPWGKFLPETLSKLKENGVTVQMYSCPEKLFDPKWKTAYRLEIIQVRTPDIFFIIFHRSDENIEIKADRLSWPEIPVNIIKDEKAHVTERMSGINEELKAIGTYEMDTLFSYEQEVYTQMQILEAHEQSKKLNDDKVLLLSGFVPQFKKTEIESYCDEHKILFLHEKVKPNDQPPILLKNRRFPQLYEFIGKLYSLPSYAELDLTSFFAPFFMMFFGLCLGDAGYGFLILIIATLYKFKLNPSFHPILSLGQWLGLATVIFGIVTGTFFGLNLMGDSFAFLGSMRNIMLDSNQIFNFALVLGFVQIIFGLCIQIANKVRQFGWKYTVMPISWIVILFGIADVAILQLTGRFSTYMIYGAIVAILLFNDPDTKILPRIGKGIWELYGITGFVGDLLSYIRLFALGISGAILGLVVNDIAIRLLSVEWIGPVLFVLFLIFGHGLNLLISSLGAFVHPLRLTFVEFYKNAGFTGGGKEYRPFGGKI
;
A
#
# COMPACT_ATOMS: atom_id res chain seq x y z
N MET A 1 22.54 10.06 -4.53
CA MET A 1 23.84 9.49 -4.95
C MET A 1 24.12 8.24 -4.15
N ILE A 2 24.64 7.19 -4.79
CA ILE A 2 25.00 5.93 -4.13
C ILE A 2 26.27 6.11 -3.30
N ILE A 3 26.25 5.68 -2.05
CA ILE A 3 27.43 5.72 -1.17
C ILE A 3 28.39 4.58 -1.56
N PRO A 4 29.71 4.86 -1.68
CA PRO A 4 30.70 3.82 -1.93
C PRO A 4 30.75 2.78 -0.80
N MET A 5 30.80 1.50 -1.18
CA MET A 5 30.88 0.36 -0.27
C MET A 5 32.28 -0.28 -0.33
N PHE A 6 32.69 -0.89 0.78
CA PHE A 6 33.84 -1.76 0.89
C PHE A 6 33.38 -3.17 1.21
N LYS A 7 34.03 -4.18 0.61
CA LYS A 7 33.84 -5.58 0.96
C LYS A 7 34.79 -5.91 2.10
N TYR A 8 34.27 -6.52 3.15
CA TYR A 8 35.05 -7.06 4.27
C TYR A 8 34.86 -8.57 4.34
N ASP A 9 35.98 -9.26 4.52
CA ASP A 9 36.03 -10.69 4.79
C ASP A 9 36.68 -10.87 6.18
N PHE A 10 35.91 -11.38 7.15
CA PHE A 10 36.36 -11.61 8.53
C PHE A 10 36.65 -13.09 8.73
N MET A 11 37.81 -13.41 9.33
CA MET A 11 38.15 -14.76 9.75
C MET A 11 38.07 -14.84 11.27
N VAL A 12 37.14 -15.67 11.76
CA VAL A 12 36.83 -15.76 13.19
C VAL A 12 36.97 -17.22 13.63
N PHE A 13 37.57 -17.42 14.80
CA PHE A 13 37.68 -18.74 15.42
C PHE A 13 36.35 -19.13 16.06
N TYR A 14 36.02 -20.43 16.06
CA TYR A 14 34.69 -20.90 16.47
C TYR A 14 34.30 -20.50 17.91
N ASP A 15 35.26 -20.44 18.85
CA ASP A 15 35.00 -20.07 20.25
C ASP A 15 34.59 -18.59 20.40
N ASP A 16 35.11 -17.69 19.54
CA ASP A 16 34.86 -16.25 19.61
C ASP A 16 33.68 -15.81 18.73
N HIS A 17 33.01 -16.76 18.07
CA HIS A 17 32.01 -16.47 17.03
C HIS A 17 30.81 -15.67 17.56
N ASN A 18 30.19 -16.13 18.65
CA ASN A 18 29.00 -15.48 19.22
C ASN A 18 29.33 -14.08 19.72
N THR A 19 30.45 -13.93 20.43
CA THR A 19 30.94 -12.63 20.92
C THR A 19 31.23 -11.66 19.79
N PHE A 20 31.80 -12.15 18.69
CA PHE A 20 32.05 -11.33 17.50
C PHE A 20 30.76 -10.88 16.83
N LEU A 21 29.79 -11.79 16.64
CA LEU A 21 28.49 -11.45 16.06
C LEU A 21 27.74 -10.46 16.94
N ASP A 22 27.73 -10.64 18.25
CA ASP A 22 27.08 -9.70 19.17
C ASP A 22 27.68 -8.29 19.05
N GLY A 23 29.01 -8.15 19.00
CA GLY A 23 29.61 -6.82 18.83
C GLY A 23 29.44 -6.24 17.42
N LEU A 24 29.44 -7.06 16.36
CA LEU A 24 29.09 -6.60 15.01
C LEU A 24 27.64 -6.10 14.93
N ARG A 25 26.73 -6.75 15.65
CA ARG A 25 25.33 -6.36 15.77
C ARG A 25 25.22 -5.01 16.46
N ASP A 26 25.88 -4.84 17.60
CA ASP A 26 25.83 -3.60 18.38
C ASP A 26 26.38 -2.40 17.58
N LEU A 27 27.36 -2.65 16.69
CA LEU A 27 27.87 -1.67 15.75
C LEU A 27 26.89 -1.31 14.63
N GLY A 28 26.05 -2.24 14.16
CA GLY A 28 25.04 -1.94 13.15
C GLY A 28 25.62 -1.48 11.80
N VAL A 29 26.78 -2.00 11.40
CA VAL A 29 27.58 -1.48 10.27
C VAL A 29 27.78 -2.46 9.12
N LEU A 30 27.52 -3.75 9.31
CA LEU A 30 27.85 -4.78 8.32
C LEU A 30 26.58 -5.30 7.64
N HIS A 31 26.49 -5.23 6.32
CA HIS A 31 25.49 -5.98 5.56
C HIS A 31 26.08 -7.33 5.14
N ILE A 32 25.55 -8.42 5.67
CA ILE A 32 26.09 -9.77 5.43
C ILE A 32 25.78 -10.21 3.99
N LYS A 33 26.78 -10.75 3.31
CA LYS A 33 26.63 -11.34 1.98
C LYS A 33 26.29 -12.83 2.14
N PRO A 34 25.15 -13.30 1.62
CA PRO A 34 24.76 -14.70 1.77
C PRO A 34 25.72 -15.62 1.01
N TYR A 35 26.27 -16.62 1.68
CA TYR A 35 27.08 -17.68 1.06
C TYR A 35 26.23 -18.85 0.55
N ASN A 36 25.14 -19.18 1.27
CA ASN A 36 24.21 -20.25 0.91
C ASN A 36 22.83 -19.66 0.55
N SER A 37 22.15 -20.20 -0.47
CA SER A 37 20.85 -19.70 -0.94
C SER A 37 19.65 -20.38 -0.29
N ASP A 38 19.87 -21.51 0.38
CA ASP A 38 18.80 -22.33 0.94
C ASP A 38 18.41 -21.83 2.33
N ILE A 39 17.13 -21.49 2.49
CA ILE A 39 16.55 -21.07 3.77
C ILE A 39 16.35 -22.34 4.60
N SER A 40 16.96 -22.42 5.79
CA SER A 40 16.77 -23.56 6.67
C SER A 40 15.38 -23.61 7.29
N SER A 41 14.99 -24.77 7.81
CA SER A 41 13.77 -24.92 8.61
C SER A 41 13.79 -24.01 9.84
N SER A 42 14.96 -23.77 10.44
CA SER A 42 15.09 -22.93 11.64
C SER A 42 14.77 -21.45 11.37
N ILE A 43 15.21 -20.89 10.23
CA ILE A 43 14.84 -19.52 9.83
C ILE A 43 13.34 -19.43 9.56
N THR A 44 12.75 -20.46 8.95
CA THR A 44 11.31 -20.52 8.65
C THR A 44 10.46 -20.52 9.93
N ASP A 45 10.89 -21.23 10.96
CA ASP A 45 10.22 -21.26 12.27
C ASP A 45 10.24 -19.88 12.95
N VAL A 46 11.39 -19.20 12.93
CA VAL A 46 11.52 -17.85 13.50
C VAL A 46 10.70 -16.81 12.72
N GLN A 47 10.69 -16.89 11.38
CA GLN A 47 9.83 -16.05 10.54
C GLN A 47 8.34 -16.26 10.85
N THR A 48 7.94 -17.50 11.11
CA THR A 48 6.56 -17.82 11.52
C THR A 48 6.22 -17.20 12.87
N ARG A 49 7.15 -17.24 13.84
CA ARG A 49 7.00 -16.59 15.14
C ARG A 49 6.89 -15.07 15.03
N LEU A 50 7.71 -14.43 14.20
CA LEU A 50 7.62 -12.99 13.90
C LEU A 50 6.28 -12.62 13.25
N LYS A 51 5.78 -13.45 12.34
CA LYS A 51 4.47 -13.25 11.73
C LYS A 51 3.37 -13.26 12.79
N LYS A 52 3.38 -14.24 13.70
CA LYS A 52 2.43 -14.31 14.82
C LYS A 52 2.47 -13.05 15.69
N ILE A 53 3.66 -12.60 16.08
CA ILE A 53 3.84 -11.37 16.87
C ILE A 53 3.20 -10.16 16.16
N ARG A 54 3.46 -10.01 14.86
CA ARG A 54 2.91 -8.91 14.06
C ARG A 54 1.38 -8.98 13.95
N ASP A 55 0.82 -10.18 13.78
CA ASP A 55 -0.62 -10.39 13.71
C ASP A 55 -1.30 -10.05 15.06
N THR A 56 -0.70 -10.46 16.18
CA THR A 56 -1.14 -10.09 17.54
C THR A 56 -1.12 -8.58 17.74
N LYS A 57 -0.05 -7.88 17.35
CA LYS A 57 0.06 -6.41 17.47
C LYS A 57 -0.97 -5.70 16.61
N SER A 58 -1.17 -6.15 15.38
CA SER A 58 -2.20 -5.62 14.48
C SER A 58 -3.59 -5.73 15.11
N LEU A 59 -3.88 -6.87 15.76
CA LEU A 59 -5.14 -7.07 16.46
C LEU A 59 -5.31 -6.15 17.67
N LEU A 60 -4.28 -6.03 18.52
CA LEU A 60 -4.30 -5.18 19.71
C LEU A 60 -4.39 -3.69 19.33
N SER A 61 -3.67 -3.25 18.30
CA SER A 61 -3.67 -1.86 17.82
C SER A 61 -5.01 -1.37 17.26
N LYS A 62 -5.90 -2.29 16.86
CA LYS A 62 -7.26 -1.96 16.43
C LYS A 62 -8.19 -1.65 17.61
N GLN A 63 -7.78 -2.00 18.83
CA GLN A 63 -8.58 -1.72 20.02
C GLN A 63 -8.28 -0.33 20.55
N THR A 64 -9.32 0.37 21.01
CA THR A 64 -9.19 1.72 21.56
C THR A 64 -8.42 1.66 22.86
N ILE A 65 -7.32 2.41 22.94
CA ILE A 65 -6.49 2.54 24.15
C ILE A 65 -7.33 3.29 25.18
N ASP A 66 -7.61 2.66 26.33
CA ASP A 66 -8.32 3.28 27.44
C ASP A 66 -7.41 3.28 28.68
N PRO A 67 -6.84 4.45 29.06
CA PRO A 67 -5.91 4.55 30.18
C PRO A 67 -6.59 4.42 31.55
N THR A 68 -7.92 4.26 31.61
CA THR A 68 -8.68 4.14 32.87
C THR A 68 -8.89 2.69 33.34
N LEU A 69 -8.53 1.70 32.52
CA LEU A 69 -8.71 0.28 32.85
C LEU A 69 -7.62 -0.19 33.84
N GLU A 70 -8.02 -0.73 34.99
CA GLU A 70 -7.09 -1.30 35.97
C GLU A 70 -6.33 -2.51 35.40
N SER A 71 -5.02 -2.57 35.68
CA SER A 71 -4.14 -3.70 35.37
C SER A 71 -4.58 -4.96 36.13
N LYS A 72 -5.49 -5.73 35.55
CA LYS A 72 -5.70 -7.14 35.91
C LYS A 72 -4.81 -8.08 35.11
N SER A 73 -4.08 -7.57 34.13
CA SER A 73 -3.08 -8.35 33.40
C SER A 73 -1.95 -8.68 34.39
N LEU A 74 -1.79 -9.97 34.72
CA LEU A 74 -0.54 -10.45 35.27
C LEU A 74 0.57 -9.86 34.41
N HIS A 75 1.51 -9.13 35.01
CA HIS A 75 2.75 -8.71 34.35
C HIS A 75 3.51 -9.96 33.93
N LEU A 76 3.12 -10.51 32.78
CA LEU A 76 3.79 -11.60 32.13
C LEU A 76 4.98 -10.93 31.46
N ASN A 77 6.11 -10.86 32.18
CA ASN A 77 7.39 -10.36 31.66
C ASN A 77 7.95 -11.21 30.49
N ASP A 78 7.10 -12.00 29.82
CA ASP A 78 7.43 -12.95 28.77
C ASP A 78 6.46 -12.74 27.60
N GLY A 79 7.00 -12.19 26.50
CA GLY A 79 6.26 -11.90 25.28
C GLY A 79 5.59 -13.14 24.66
N GLN A 80 6.12 -14.34 24.91
CA GLN A 80 5.51 -15.56 24.41
C GLN A 80 4.17 -15.85 25.11
N LYS A 81 4.11 -15.67 26.43
CA LYS A 81 2.89 -15.94 27.21
C LYS A 81 1.77 -14.97 26.87
N ILE A 82 2.13 -13.72 26.54
CA ILE A 82 1.16 -12.72 26.06
C ILE A 82 0.53 -13.19 24.75
N ILE A 83 1.31 -13.72 23.81
CA ILE A 83 0.80 -14.25 22.54
C ILE A 83 -0.13 -15.44 22.79
N GLU A 84 0.30 -16.40 23.62
CA GLU A 84 -0.51 -17.56 23.98
C GLU A 84 -1.83 -17.16 24.65
N GLN A 85 -1.82 -16.16 25.53
CA GLN A 85 -3.02 -15.63 26.18
C GLN A 85 -3.94 -14.94 25.17
N VAL A 86 -3.41 -14.12 24.26
CA VAL A 86 -4.22 -13.46 23.22
C VAL A 86 -4.82 -14.49 22.26
N GLU A 87 -4.05 -15.51 21.86
CA GLU A 87 -4.55 -16.64 21.04
C GLU A 87 -5.68 -17.39 21.78
N ALA A 88 -5.54 -17.66 23.08
CA ALA A 88 -6.56 -18.31 23.90
C ALA A 88 -7.84 -17.47 24.00
N LEU A 89 -7.72 -16.17 24.29
CA LEU A 89 -8.86 -15.24 24.35
C LEU A 89 -9.57 -15.11 23.00
N GLN A 90 -8.81 -15.13 21.90
CA GLN A 90 -9.37 -15.07 20.57
C GLN A 90 -10.11 -16.36 20.19
N ALA A 91 -9.56 -17.52 20.55
CA ALA A 91 -10.23 -18.81 20.38
C ALA A 91 -11.52 -18.88 21.21
N GLU A 92 -11.49 -18.42 22.46
CA GLU A 92 -12.67 -18.34 23.33
C GLU A 92 -13.74 -17.41 22.72
N LYS A 93 -13.33 -16.23 22.23
CA LYS A 93 -14.23 -15.29 21.57
C LYS A 93 -14.89 -15.87 20.31
N GLN A 94 -14.14 -16.61 19.49
CA GLN A 94 -14.69 -17.29 18.31
C GLN A 94 -15.72 -18.36 18.72
N HIS A 95 -15.42 -19.15 19.74
CA HIS A 95 -16.34 -20.15 20.28
C HIS A 95 -17.63 -19.50 20.84
N LEU A 96 -17.50 -18.40 21.58
CA LEU A 96 -18.65 -17.65 22.11
C LEU A 96 -19.47 -16.98 20.99
N GLN A 97 -18.84 -16.50 19.92
CA GLN A 97 -19.56 -15.96 18.75
C GLN A 97 -20.41 -17.04 18.06
N LEU A 98 -19.86 -18.23 17.86
CA LEU A 98 -20.62 -19.37 17.33
C LEU A 98 -21.77 -19.75 18.27
N LYS A 99 -21.52 -19.76 19.59
CA LYS A 99 -22.56 -20.01 20.59
C LYS A 99 -23.67 -18.95 20.53
N LEU A 100 -23.31 -17.68 20.40
CA LEU A 100 -24.26 -16.56 20.30
C LEU A 100 -25.12 -16.67 19.04
N GLN A 101 -24.53 -17.04 17.90
CA GLN A 101 -25.29 -17.28 16.66
C GLN A 101 -26.30 -18.43 16.83
N ASN A 102 -25.91 -19.51 17.52
CA ASN A 102 -26.82 -20.62 17.82
C ASN A 102 -27.95 -20.19 18.77
N LEU A 103 -27.63 -19.41 19.80
CA LEU A 103 -28.64 -18.86 20.72
C LEU A 103 -29.60 -17.89 20.01
N ASP A 104 -29.11 -17.07 19.07
CA ASP A 104 -29.96 -16.17 18.28
C ASP A 104 -30.97 -16.94 17.42
N ASN A 105 -30.51 -18.02 16.78
CA ASN A 105 -31.40 -18.92 16.04
C ASN A 105 -32.44 -19.58 16.95
N ALA A 106 -32.02 -20.02 18.15
CA ALA A 106 -32.91 -20.63 19.13
C ALA A 106 -33.94 -19.61 19.68
N ILE A 107 -33.53 -18.37 19.93
CA ILE A 107 -34.44 -17.28 20.33
C ILE A 107 -35.41 -16.98 19.19
N ALA A 108 -34.96 -16.87 17.94
CA ALA A 108 -35.83 -16.60 16.81
C ALA A 108 -36.92 -17.68 16.63
N TYR A 109 -36.59 -18.93 16.96
CA TYR A 109 -37.52 -20.06 16.95
C TYR A 109 -38.51 -20.01 18.14
N ALA A 110 -38.02 -19.69 19.34
CA ALA A 110 -38.78 -19.77 20.57
C ALA A 110 -39.59 -18.50 20.89
N GLU A 111 -39.12 -17.32 20.46
CA GLU A 111 -39.69 -16.00 20.76
C GLU A 111 -41.17 -15.83 20.35
N PRO A 112 -41.65 -16.35 19.20
CA PRO A 112 -43.05 -16.28 18.81
C PRO A 112 -44.02 -16.97 19.78
N TRP A 113 -43.52 -17.91 20.60
CA TRP A 113 -44.30 -18.73 21.52
C TRP A 113 -44.33 -18.16 22.95
N GLY A 114 -43.58 -17.08 23.20
CA GLY A 114 -43.57 -16.39 24.48
C GLY A 114 -42.99 -17.21 25.64
N LYS A 115 -43.44 -16.88 26.85
CA LYS A 115 -42.99 -17.53 28.10
C LYS A 115 -43.89 -18.74 28.38
N PHE A 116 -43.35 -19.95 28.31
CA PHE A 116 -44.06 -21.17 28.70
C PHE A 116 -43.23 -21.99 29.69
N LEU A 117 -43.91 -22.71 30.59
CA LEU A 117 -43.29 -23.69 31.47
C LEU A 117 -43.55 -25.11 30.92
N PRO A 118 -42.49 -25.92 30.69
CA PRO A 118 -42.63 -27.31 30.25
C PRO A 118 -43.53 -28.16 31.17
N GLU A 119 -43.50 -27.88 32.48
CA GLU A 119 -44.35 -28.56 33.47
C GLU A 119 -45.85 -28.41 33.20
N THR A 120 -46.28 -27.23 32.72
CA THR A 120 -47.69 -26.97 32.40
C THR A 120 -48.12 -27.78 31.18
N LEU A 121 -47.25 -27.94 30.18
CA LEU A 121 -47.52 -28.74 28.99
C LEU A 121 -47.62 -30.24 29.33
N SER A 122 -46.75 -30.73 30.21
CA SER A 122 -46.82 -32.11 30.71
C SER A 122 -48.11 -32.36 31.48
N LYS A 123 -48.51 -31.45 32.39
CA LYS A 123 -49.79 -31.55 33.12
C LYS A 123 -51.01 -31.52 32.19
N LEU A 124 -50.98 -30.73 31.12
CA LEU A 124 -52.07 -30.71 30.14
C LEU A 124 -52.17 -32.05 29.40
N LYS A 125 -51.03 -32.64 29.03
CA LYS A 125 -50.96 -33.96 28.39
C LYS A 125 -51.46 -35.07 29.30
N GLU A 126 -51.11 -35.04 30.59
CA GLU A 126 -51.61 -35.99 31.60
C GLU A 126 -53.13 -35.92 31.79
N ASN A 127 -53.71 -34.72 31.63
CA ASN A 127 -55.16 -34.50 31.66
C ASN A 127 -55.86 -34.75 30.31
N GLY A 128 -55.19 -35.39 29.35
CA GLY A 128 -55.76 -35.79 28.06
C GLY A 128 -55.92 -34.65 27.04
N VAL A 129 -55.26 -33.50 27.25
CA VAL A 129 -55.26 -32.37 26.31
C VAL A 129 -53.88 -32.23 25.68
N THR A 130 -53.79 -32.42 24.37
CA THR A 130 -52.55 -32.24 23.61
C THR A 130 -52.54 -30.85 22.95
N VAL A 131 -51.39 -30.19 22.99
CA VAL A 131 -51.18 -28.84 22.47
C VAL A 131 -50.22 -28.90 21.29
N GLN A 132 -50.68 -28.53 20.10
CA GLN A 132 -49.88 -28.53 18.87
C GLN A 132 -49.64 -27.12 18.34
N MET A 133 -48.41 -26.86 17.91
CA MET A 133 -47.94 -25.58 17.36
C MET A 133 -48.01 -25.58 15.84
N TYR A 134 -48.50 -24.48 15.27
CA TYR A 134 -48.57 -24.28 13.83
C TYR A 134 -48.08 -22.88 13.44
N SER A 135 -47.42 -22.81 12.29
CA SER A 135 -47.13 -21.55 11.60
C SER A 135 -47.71 -21.59 10.19
N CYS A 136 -48.26 -20.48 9.73
CA CYS A 136 -48.59 -20.30 8.32
C CYS A 136 -48.45 -18.84 7.89
N PRO A 137 -48.13 -18.58 6.61
CA PRO A 137 -48.21 -17.23 6.05
C PRO A 137 -49.62 -16.65 6.20
N GLU A 138 -49.73 -15.36 6.50
CA GLU A 138 -51.00 -14.64 6.71
C GLU A 138 -51.97 -14.81 5.54
N LYS A 139 -51.45 -14.91 4.31
CA LYS A 139 -52.24 -15.13 3.08
C LYS A 139 -52.92 -16.51 3.02
N LEU A 140 -52.39 -17.50 3.72
CA LEU A 140 -52.86 -18.89 3.72
C LEU A 140 -53.71 -19.22 4.96
N PHE A 141 -53.84 -18.28 5.91
CA PHE A 141 -54.64 -18.46 7.10
C PHE A 141 -56.14 -18.39 6.77
N ASP A 142 -56.87 -19.49 7.01
CA ASP A 142 -58.33 -19.51 6.83
C ASP A 142 -59.04 -19.13 8.16
N PRO A 143 -59.81 -18.02 8.20
CA PRO A 143 -60.56 -17.62 9.39
C PRO A 143 -61.52 -18.69 9.92
N LYS A 144 -61.95 -19.65 9.08
CA LYS A 144 -62.81 -20.78 9.48
C LYS A 144 -62.13 -21.73 10.48
N TRP A 145 -60.80 -21.77 10.53
CA TRP A 145 -60.07 -22.60 11.49
C TRP A 145 -60.30 -22.17 12.95
N LYS A 146 -60.58 -20.88 13.18
CA LYS A 146 -60.87 -20.33 14.51
C LYS A 146 -62.19 -20.84 15.09
N THR A 147 -63.14 -21.21 14.22
CA THR A 147 -64.46 -21.70 14.61
C THR A 147 -64.53 -23.23 14.62
N ALA A 148 -63.74 -23.89 13.77
CA ALA A 148 -63.70 -25.35 13.65
C ALA A 148 -62.81 -26.02 14.73
N TYR A 149 -61.73 -25.36 15.14
CA TYR A 149 -60.79 -25.88 16.15
C TYR A 149 -60.66 -24.90 17.32
N ARG A 150 -60.28 -25.40 18.50
CA ARG A 150 -59.93 -24.58 19.66
C ARG A 150 -58.56 -23.94 19.43
N LEU A 151 -58.55 -22.93 18.57
CA LEU A 151 -57.35 -22.26 18.06
C LEU A 151 -57.14 -20.90 18.75
N GLU A 152 -55.93 -20.67 19.23
CA GLU A 152 -55.50 -19.39 19.79
C GLU A 152 -54.26 -18.86 19.06
N ILE A 153 -54.33 -17.62 18.58
CA ILE A 153 -53.21 -16.93 17.92
C ILE A 153 -52.33 -16.35 19.01
N ILE A 154 -51.06 -16.75 19.06
CA ILE A 154 -50.11 -16.23 20.05
C ILE A 154 -49.49 -14.94 19.56
N GLN A 155 -48.99 -14.94 18.32
CA GLN A 155 -48.25 -13.82 17.78
C GLN A 155 -48.34 -13.75 16.26
N VAL A 156 -48.47 -12.54 15.74
CA VAL A 156 -48.43 -12.23 14.30
C VAL A 156 -47.10 -11.55 14.01
N ARG A 157 -46.27 -12.17 13.16
CA ARG A 157 -44.97 -11.63 12.73
C ARG A 157 -44.93 -11.66 11.21
N THR A 158 -45.37 -10.58 10.58
CA THR A 158 -45.49 -10.47 9.12
C THR A 158 -44.22 -10.98 8.42
N PRO A 159 -44.31 -11.99 7.52
CA PRO A 159 -45.54 -12.48 6.88
C PRO A 159 -46.26 -13.66 7.56
N ASP A 160 -45.79 -14.19 8.68
CA ASP A 160 -46.27 -15.44 9.29
C ASP A 160 -47.12 -15.22 10.54
N ILE A 161 -48.11 -16.10 10.75
CA ILE A 161 -48.97 -16.17 11.92
C ILE A 161 -48.63 -17.43 12.71
N PHE A 162 -48.34 -17.26 14.01
CA PHE A 162 -48.07 -18.34 14.95
C PHE A 162 -49.28 -18.59 15.84
N PHE A 163 -49.80 -19.81 15.82
CA PHE A 163 -50.99 -20.20 16.59
C PHE A 163 -50.87 -21.61 17.16
N ILE A 164 -51.66 -21.87 18.20
CA ILE A 164 -51.74 -23.16 18.88
C ILE A 164 -53.15 -23.72 18.74
N ILE A 165 -53.25 -25.05 18.65
CA ILE A 165 -54.52 -25.77 18.70
C ILE A 165 -54.51 -26.73 19.90
N PHE A 166 -55.59 -26.68 20.67
CA PHE A 166 -55.88 -27.62 21.76
C PHE A 166 -56.81 -28.71 21.27
N HIS A 167 -56.40 -29.98 21.39
CA HIS A 167 -57.24 -31.13 21.01
C HIS A 167 -57.12 -32.27 22.01
N ARG A 168 -58.10 -33.18 22.01
CA ARG A 168 -57.98 -34.43 22.77
C ARG A 168 -57.09 -35.41 22.00
N SER A 169 -56.38 -36.28 22.71
CA SER A 169 -55.39 -37.21 22.14
C SER A 169 -55.91 -38.10 21.00
N ASP A 170 -57.23 -38.24 20.87
CA ASP A 170 -57.92 -39.09 19.90
C ASP A 170 -58.39 -38.33 18.64
N GLU A 171 -58.21 -37.01 18.58
CA GLU A 171 -58.61 -36.16 17.45
C GLU A 171 -57.44 -35.93 16.49
N ASN A 172 -57.63 -36.27 15.21
CA ASN A 172 -56.64 -36.06 14.16
C ASN A 172 -56.91 -34.71 13.46
N ILE A 173 -55.95 -33.79 13.50
CA ILE A 173 -56.09 -32.44 12.93
C ILE A 173 -55.44 -32.41 11.55
N GLU A 174 -56.25 -32.25 10.50
CA GLU A 174 -55.77 -32.02 9.13
C GLU A 174 -55.92 -30.54 8.75
N ILE A 175 -54.88 -29.75 8.99
CA ILE A 175 -54.81 -28.33 8.58
C ILE A 175 -53.61 -28.15 7.64
N LYS A 176 -53.79 -27.30 6.62
CA LYS A 176 -52.72 -26.91 5.68
C LYS A 176 -51.81 -25.84 6.30
N ALA A 177 -51.16 -26.17 7.40
CA ALA A 177 -50.19 -25.32 8.10
C ALA A 177 -48.98 -26.15 8.54
N ASP A 178 -47.83 -25.49 8.66
CA ASP A 178 -46.59 -26.18 9.02
C ASP A 178 -46.59 -26.48 10.52
N ARG A 179 -46.49 -27.77 10.86
CA ARG A 179 -46.43 -28.24 12.25
C ARG A 179 -45.03 -27.99 12.80
N LEU A 180 -44.97 -27.31 13.95
CA LEU A 180 -43.72 -27.02 14.64
C LEU A 180 -43.60 -27.84 15.94
N SER A 181 -42.37 -28.07 16.36
CA SER A 181 -42.07 -28.77 17.62
C SER A 181 -41.88 -27.77 18.74
N TRP A 182 -42.20 -28.17 19.98
CA TRP A 182 -41.94 -27.32 21.13
C TRP A 182 -40.43 -27.08 21.28
N PRO A 183 -39.98 -25.84 21.50
CA PRO A 183 -38.61 -25.59 21.92
C PRO A 183 -38.31 -26.35 23.22
N GLU A 184 -37.18 -27.05 23.30
CA GLU A 184 -36.79 -27.80 24.50
C GLU A 184 -36.52 -26.88 25.70
N ILE A 185 -36.07 -25.65 25.43
CA ILE A 185 -35.69 -24.66 26.43
C ILE A 185 -36.58 -23.42 26.26
N PRO A 186 -37.20 -22.91 27.35
CA PRO A 186 -37.97 -21.67 27.31
C PRO A 186 -37.14 -20.44 26.91
N VAL A 187 -37.79 -19.49 26.23
CA VAL A 187 -37.17 -18.25 25.72
C VAL A 187 -36.40 -17.48 26.80
N ASN A 188 -36.91 -17.43 28.04
CA ASN A 188 -36.24 -16.68 29.12
C ASN A 188 -34.87 -17.26 29.45
N ILE A 189 -34.75 -18.59 29.55
CA ILE A 189 -33.48 -19.25 29.88
C ILE A 189 -32.46 -19.04 28.76
N ILE A 190 -32.91 -19.10 27.50
CA ILE A 190 -32.05 -18.84 26.33
C ILE A 190 -31.61 -17.37 26.29
N LYS A 191 -32.50 -16.43 26.64
CA LYS A 191 -32.17 -14.99 26.74
C LYS A 191 -31.20 -14.70 27.88
N ASP A 192 -31.33 -15.37 29.02
CA ASP A 192 -30.41 -15.26 30.15
C ASP A 192 -29.04 -15.85 29.81
N GLU A 193 -28.99 -17.00 29.13
CA GLU A 193 -27.74 -17.58 28.64
C GLU A 193 -27.05 -16.68 27.60
N LYS A 194 -27.83 -16.08 26.70
CA LYS A 194 -27.32 -15.08 25.76
C LYS A 194 -26.74 -13.87 26.49
N ALA A 195 -27.39 -13.38 27.55
CA ALA A 195 -26.89 -12.28 28.36
C ALA A 195 -25.52 -12.61 28.99
N HIS A 196 -25.38 -13.80 29.57
CA HIS A 196 -24.09 -14.28 30.11
C HIS A 196 -23.00 -14.42 29.04
N VAL A 197 -23.33 -14.93 27.85
CA VAL A 197 -22.39 -15.04 26.73
C VAL A 197 -21.95 -13.65 26.26
N THR A 198 -22.89 -12.70 26.15
CA THR A 198 -22.56 -11.32 25.77
C THR A 198 -21.68 -10.62 26.80
N GLU A 199 -21.93 -10.85 28.09
CA GLU A 199 -21.13 -10.31 29.20
C GLU A 199 -19.70 -10.87 29.19
N ARG A 200 -19.53 -12.18 28.96
CA ARG A 200 -18.19 -12.77 28.80
C ARG A 200 -17.48 -12.21 27.57
N MET A 201 -18.19 -12.01 26.46
CA MET A 201 -17.60 -11.39 25.26
C MET A 201 -17.17 -9.94 25.49
N SER A 202 -17.92 -9.15 26.27
CA SER A 202 -17.48 -7.80 26.67
C SER A 202 -16.26 -7.88 27.58
N GLY A 203 -16.24 -8.80 28.54
CA GLY A 203 -15.09 -9.03 29.42
C GLY A 203 -13.81 -9.38 28.65
N ILE A 204 -13.90 -10.28 27.65
CA ILE A 204 -12.76 -10.62 26.78
C ILE A 204 -12.27 -9.38 26.01
N ASN A 205 -13.17 -8.52 25.52
CA ASN A 205 -12.75 -7.30 24.84
C ASN A 205 -12.06 -6.33 25.79
N GLU A 206 -12.49 -6.23 27.05
CA GLU A 206 -11.80 -5.42 28.07
C GLU A 206 -10.43 -6.00 28.41
N GLU A 207 -10.30 -7.32 28.55
CA GLU A 207 -9.02 -8.00 28.76
C GLU A 207 -8.04 -7.74 27.59
N LEU A 208 -8.52 -7.82 26.35
CA LEU A 208 -7.70 -7.51 25.17
C LEU A 208 -7.30 -6.03 25.09
N LYS A 209 -8.18 -5.09 25.49
CA LYS A 209 -7.83 -3.67 25.60
C LYS A 209 -6.77 -3.42 26.67
N ALA A 210 -6.87 -4.09 27.81
CA ALA A 210 -5.89 -3.99 28.88
C ALA A 210 -4.52 -4.49 28.41
N ILE A 211 -4.46 -5.66 27.76
CA ILE A 211 -3.22 -6.19 27.17
C ILE A 211 -2.64 -5.20 26.14
N GLY A 212 -3.48 -4.66 25.25
CA GLY A 212 -3.04 -3.69 24.25
C GLY A 212 -2.53 -2.35 24.82
N THR A 213 -2.91 -2.01 26.05
CA THR A 213 -2.50 -0.76 26.72
C THR A 213 -1.23 -0.94 27.55
N TYR A 214 -1.11 -2.05 28.28
CA TYR A 214 -0.02 -2.28 29.25
C TYR A 214 1.13 -3.14 28.72
N GLU A 215 0.85 -4.11 27.86
CA GLU A 215 1.82 -5.14 27.41
C GLU A 215 2.30 -4.91 25.97
N MET A 216 1.99 -3.75 25.39
CA MET A 216 2.43 -3.44 24.03
C MET A 216 3.95 -3.26 23.96
N ASP A 217 4.54 -2.60 24.96
CA ASP A 217 5.99 -2.36 25.04
C ASP A 217 6.80 -3.64 25.27
N THR A 218 6.27 -4.58 26.07
CA THR A 218 6.88 -5.91 26.27
C THR A 218 6.82 -6.70 24.97
N LEU A 219 5.72 -6.63 24.22
CA LEU A 219 5.59 -7.25 22.89
C LEU A 219 6.49 -6.60 21.82
N PHE A 220 6.73 -5.28 21.88
CA PHE A 220 7.74 -4.61 21.07
C PHE A 220 9.16 -5.11 21.38
N SER A 221 9.50 -5.22 22.66
CA SER A 221 10.82 -5.69 23.10
C SER A 221 11.06 -7.14 22.69
N TYR A 222 10.05 -7.99 22.84
CA TYR A 222 10.10 -9.38 22.42
C TYR A 222 10.18 -9.55 20.89
N GLU A 223 9.48 -8.71 20.11
CA GLU A 223 9.63 -8.69 18.64
C GLU A 223 11.09 -8.40 18.24
N GLN A 224 11.72 -7.43 18.91
CA GLN A 224 13.13 -7.09 18.68
C GLN A 224 14.06 -8.24 19.05
N GLU A 225 13.79 -8.95 20.15
CA GLU A 225 14.56 -10.12 20.55
C GLU A 225 14.47 -11.25 19.52
N VAL A 226 13.26 -11.62 19.10
CA VAL A 226 13.05 -12.69 18.10
C VAL A 226 13.64 -12.29 16.74
N TYR A 227 13.54 -11.01 16.36
CA TYR A 227 14.18 -10.51 15.15
C TYR A 227 15.71 -10.57 15.24
N THR A 228 16.27 -10.28 16.42
CA THR A 228 17.71 -10.40 16.68
C THR A 228 18.17 -11.85 16.56
N GLN A 229 17.40 -12.79 17.12
CA GLN A 229 17.68 -14.23 16.96
C GLN A 229 17.67 -14.64 15.49
N MET A 230 16.70 -14.16 14.71
CA MET A 230 16.64 -14.40 13.26
C MET A 230 17.90 -13.90 12.55
N GLN A 231 18.32 -12.67 12.83
CA GLN A 231 19.52 -12.10 12.22
C GLN A 231 20.78 -12.92 12.57
N ILE A 232 20.94 -13.34 13.82
CA ILE A 232 22.10 -14.14 14.26
C ILE A 232 22.12 -15.50 13.55
N LEU A 233 20.96 -16.17 13.45
CA LEU A 233 20.82 -17.43 12.72
C LEU A 233 21.15 -17.25 11.24
N GLU A 234 20.63 -16.19 10.61
CA GLU A 234 20.95 -15.84 9.23
C GLU A 234 22.46 -15.60 9.06
N ALA A 235 23.09 -14.86 9.97
CA ALA A 235 24.54 -14.59 9.94
C ALA A 235 25.35 -15.89 10.04
N HIS A 236 24.94 -16.79 10.94
CA HIS A 236 25.60 -18.07 11.16
C HIS A 236 25.45 -18.98 9.93
N GLU A 237 24.26 -19.09 9.34
CA GLU A 237 24.02 -19.92 8.15
C GLU A 237 24.63 -19.36 6.87
N GLN A 238 24.74 -18.04 6.77
CA GLN A 238 25.37 -17.35 5.65
C GLN A 238 26.89 -17.34 5.73
N SER A 239 27.47 -17.80 6.83
CA SER A 239 28.91 -17.92 6.99
C SER A 239 29.47 -19.18 6.32
N LYS A 240 30.68 -19.09 5.78
CA LYS A 240 31.38 -20.26 5.25
C LYS A 240 32.23 -20.88 6.35
N LYS A 241 31.96 -22.15 6.67
CA LYS A 241 32.78 -22.93 7.58
C LYS A 241 34.00 -23.51 6.86
N LEU A 242 35.18 -23.37 7.46
CA LEU A 242 36.49 -23.80 6.94
C LEU A 242 37.21 -24.63 8.01
N ASN A 243 38.02 -25.61 7.55
CA ASN A 243 38.81 -26.51 8.40
C ASN A 243 37.99 -27.21 9.51
N ASP A 244 37.09 -28.12 9.13
CA ASP A 244 36.24 -28.89 10.06
C ASP A 244 35.55 -28.01 11.11
N ASP A 245 34.89 -26.93 10.66
CA ASP A 245 34.12 -25.98 11.48
C ASP A 245 34.94 -25.15 12.50
N LYS A 246 36.27 -25.18 12.45
CA LYS A 246 37.13 -24.42 13.39
C LYS A 246 37.27 -22.94 13.03
N VAL A 247 37.13 -22.59 11.76
CA VAL A 247 37.25 -21.20 11.28
C VAL A 247 36.02 -20.84 10.47
N LEU A 248 35.44 -19.69 10.79
CA LEU A 248 34.25 -19.16 10.15
C LEU A 248 34.64 -17.92 9.34
N LEU A 249 34.30 -17.94 8.05
CA LEU A 249 34.51 -16.82 7.14
C LEU A 249 33.17 -16.09 6.95
N LEU A 250 33.12 -14.86 7.46
CA LEU A 250 31.98 -13.96 7.29
C LEU A 250 32.33 -12.87 6.28
N SER A 251 31.59 -12.81 5.17
CA SER A 251 31.75 -11.78 4.14
C SER A 251 30.60 -10.78 4.23
N GLY A 252 30.89 -9.49 4.10
CA GLY A 252 29.86 -8.47 4.07
C GLY A 252 30.32 -7.14 3.49
N PHE A 253 29.42 -6.17 3.46
CA PHE A 253 29.63 -4.85 2.89
C PHE A 253 29.43 -3.77 3.94
N VAL A 254 30.33 -2.78 3.96
CA VAL A 254 30.29 -1.64 4.88
C VAL A 254 30.40 -0.33 4.10
N PRO A 255 29.58 0.69 4.41
CA PRO A 255 29.69 2.00 3.79
C PRO A 255 31.02 2.68 4.13
N GLN A 256 31.57 3.45 3.17
CA GLN A 256 32.85 4.15 3.34
C GLN A 256 32.94 5.02 4.61
N PHE A 257 31.85 5.63 5.04
CA PHE A 257 31.84 6.50 6.23
C PHE A 257 31.84 5.75 7.57
N LYS A 258 31.49 4.46 7.58
CA LYS A 258 31.52 3.57 8.77
C LYS A 258 32.79 2.72 8.84
N LYS A 259 33.74 2.96 7.92
CA LYS A 259 34.99 2.20 7.82
C LYS A 259 35.83 2.28 9.11
N THR A 260 36.02 3.48 9.66
CA THR A 260 36.85 3.68 10.86
C THR A 260 36.28 2.98 12.09
N GLU A 261 34.96 2.87 12.17
CA GLU A 261 34.23 2.26 13.28
C GLU A 261 34.48 0.75 13.33
N ILE A 262 34.40 0.07 12.18
CA ILE A 262 34.61 -1.38 12.10
C ILE A 262 36.08 -1.79 12.24
N GLU A 263 37.00 -0.99 11.69
CA GLU A 263 38.45 -1.25 11.82
C GLU A 263 38.90 -1.10 13.27
N SER A 264 38.45 -0.07 13.98
CA SER A 264 38.79 0.13 15.39
C SER A 264 38.32 -1.03 16.27
N TYR A 265 37.11 -1.55 16.02
CA TYR A 265 36.58 -2.72 16.73
C TYR A 265 37.38 -3.99 16.43
N CYS A 266 37.74 -4.23 15.16
CA CYS A 266 38.52 -5.41 14.80
C CYS A 266 39.94 -5.37 15.39
N ASP A 267 40.56 -4.20 15.48
CA ASP A 267 41.88 -4.01 16.10
C ASP A 267 41.84 -4.26 17.62
N GLU A 268 40.79 -3.78 18.31
CA GLU A 268 40.59 -3.99 19.75
C GLU A 268 40.43 -5.49 20.10
N HIS A 269 39.63 -6.21 19.30
CA HIS A 269 39.36 -7.63 19.50
C HIS A 269 40.36 -8.56 18.79
N LYS A 270 41.41 -8.03 18.15
CA LYS A 270 42.46 -8.77 17.42
C LYS A 270 41.91 -9.73 16.36
N ILE A 271 40.88 -9.31 15.64
CA ILE A 271 40.20 -10.11 14.62
C ILE A 271 40.88 -9.87 13.27
N LEU A 272 41.18 -10.95 12.54
CA LEU A 272 41.77 -10.84 11.22
C LEU A 272 40.69 -10.46 10.19
N PHE A 273 40.86 -9.32 9.54
CA PHE A 273 39.98 -8.86 8.47
C PHE A 273 40.75 -8.52 7.20
N LEU A 274 40.13 -8.78 6.05
CA LEU A 274 40.59 -8.32 4.74
C LEU A 274 39.55 -7.35 4.18
N HIS A 275 39.99 -6.16 3.79
CA HIS A 275 39.13 -5.19 3.13
C HIS A 275 39.50 -5.05 1.65
N GLU A 276 38.52 -5.08 0.75
CA GLU A 276 38.70 -4.85 -0.68
C GLU A 276 37.74 -3.76 -1.18
N LYS A 277 38.19 -2.98 -2.18
CA LYS A 277 37.28 -2.12 -2.93
C LYS A 277 36.35 -3.00 -3.75
N VAL A 278 35.06 -2.71 -3.67
CA VAL A 278 34.02 -3.48 -4.37
C VAL A 278 34.24 -3.41 -5.88
N LYS A 279 34.26 -4.58 -6.53
CA LYS A 279 34.29 -4.70 -7.99
C LYS A 279 32.86 -4.64 -8.54
N PRO A 280 32.65 -4.24 -9.82
CA PRO A 280 31.32 -4.19 -10.43
C PRO A 280 30.56 -5.53 -10.38
N ASN A 281 31.27 -6.66 -10.31
CA ASN A 281 30.68 -8.00 -10.28
C ASN A 281 30.20 -8.45 -8.88
N ASP A 282 30.57 -7.75 -7.81
CA ASP A 282 30.25 -8.18 -6.43
C ASP A 282 28.80 -7.88 -6.00
N GLN A 283 28.06 -7.10 -6.81
CA GLN A 283 26.67 -6.65 -6.55
C GLN A 283 26.46 -6.17 -5.10
N PRO A 284 27.17 -5.12 -4.66
CA PRO A 284 27.04 -4.62 -3.31
C PRO A 284 25.64 -4.06 -3.05
N PRO A 285 25.21 -4.04 -1.78
CA PRO A 285 23.99 -3.36 -1.37
C PRO A 285 24.12 -1.85 -1.56
N ILE A 286 22.97 -1.19 -1.60
CA ILE A 286 22.85 0.20 -2.00
C ILE A 286 22.28 1.01 -0.86
N LEU A 287 23.05 2.04 -0.50
CA LEU A 287 22.64 3.08 0.41
C LEU A 287 22.61 4.40 -0.36
N LEU A 288 21.41 4.97 -0.48
CA LEU A 288 21.20 6.25 -1.15
C LEU A 288 21.46 7.38 -0.16
N LYS A 289 22.23 8.38 -0.60
CA LYS A 289 22.38 9.67 0.07
C LYS A 289 21.92 10.75 -0.89
N ASN A 290 20.69 11.20 -0.72
CA ASN A 290 20.16 12.33 -1.46
C ASN A 290 20.06 13.59 -0.60
N ARG A 291 19.94 14.74 -1.27
CA ARG A 291 19.68 16.04 -0.63
C ARG A 291 18.23 16.10 -0.16
N ARG A 292 17.91 17.09 0.70
CA ARG A 292 16.59 17.22 1.35
C ARG A 292 15.38 17.12 0.41
N PHE A 293 15.45 17.69 -0.80
CA PHE A 293 14.34 17.64 -1.75
C PHE A 293 14.21 16.27 -2.46
N PRO A 294 15.23 15.74 -3.18
CA PRO A 294 15.12 14.43 -3.82
C PRO A 294 14.91 13.26 -2.85
N GLN A 295 15.33 13.40 -1.59
CA GLN A 295 15.11 12.38 -0.56
C GLN A 295 13.62 12.05 -0.38
N LEU A 296 12.73 13.03 -0.55
CA LEU A 296 11.27 12.82 -0.45
C LEU A 296 10.75 11.89 -1.55
N TYR A 297 11.45 11.83 -2.69
CA TYR A 297 11.09 11.03 -3.86
C TYR A 297 11.78 9.65 -3.88
N GLU A 298 12.64 9.34 -2.90
CA GLU A 298 13.27 8.01 -2.80
C GLU A 298 12.24 6.91 -2.63
N PHE A 299 11.17 7.16 -1.86
CA PHE A 299 10.06 6.23 -1.71
C PHE A 299 9.47 5.85 -3.07
N ILE A 300 9.28 6.83 -3.95
CA ILE A 300 8.80 6.60 -5.31
C ILE A 300 9.79 5.72 -6.08
N GLY A 301 11.09 6.03 -6.05
CA GLY A 301 12.10 5.20 -6.72
C GLY A 301 12.12 3.74 -6.23
N LYS A 302 11.96 3.52 -4.92
CA LYS A 302 11.89 2.20 -4.29
C LYS A 302 10.68 1.37 -4.72
N LEU A 303 9.57 1.99 -5.15
CA LEU A 303 8.40 1.27 -5.66
C LEU A 303 8.67 0.50 -6.97
N TYR A 304 9.68 0.91 -7.74
CA TYR A 304 10.08 0.23 -8.96
C TYR A 304 11.23 -0.77 -8.70
N SER A 305 12.44 -0.24 -8.53
CA SER A 305 13.62 -0.99 -8.13
C SER A 305 14.74 -0.02 -7.78
N LEU A 306 15.66 -0.45 -6.92
CA LEU A 306 16.88 0.31 -6.65
C LEU A 306 17.82 0.25 -7.87
N PRO A 307 18.59 1.33 -8.14
CA PRO A 307 19.61 1.34 -9.20
C PRO A 307 20.58 0.18 -9.02
N SER A 308 21.34 -0.22 -10.03
CA SER A 308 22.53 -1.04 -9.78
C SER A 308 23.67 -0.19 -9.20
N TYR A 309 24.64 -0.79 -8.50
CA TYR A 309 25.75 -0.04 -7.89
C TYR A 309 26.63 0.70 -8.91
N ALA A 310 26.72 0.16 -10.14
CA ALA A 310 27.43 0.81 -11.24
C ALA A 310 26.61 1.94 -11.91
N GLU A 311 25.32 2.04 -11.61
CA GLU A 311 24.40 3.00 -12.22
C GLU A 311 24.32 4.31 -11.45
N LEU A 312 23.85 5.33 -12.15
CA LEU A 312 23.56 6.61 -11.56
C LEU A 312 22.17 6.58 -10.89
N ASP A 313 22.10 7.14 -9.67
CA ASP A 313 20.84 7.33 -8.95
C ASP A 313 19.97 8.41 -9.62
N LEU A 314 18.89 7.97 -10.27
CA LEU A 314 17.99 8.83 -11.03
C LEU A 314 17.05 9.70 -10.17
N THR A 315 17.02 9.50 -8.85
CA THR A 315 16.04 10.16 -7.96
C THR A 315 16.06 11.68 -8.06
N SER A 316 17.26 12.27 -8.10
CA SER A 316 17.41 13.73 -8.21
C SER A 316 16.97 14.28 -9.57
N PHE A 317 16.96 13.43 -10.60
CA PHE A 317 16.68 13.83 -11.97
C PHE A 317 15.18 13.75 -12.29
N PHE A 318 14.47 12.73 -11.81
CA PHE A 318 13.04 12.62 -12.06
C PHE A 318 12.17 13.42 -11.07
N ALA A 319 12.66 13.69 -9.85
CA ALA A 319 11.86 14.34 -8.80
C ALA A 319 11.17 15.66 -9.24
N PRO A 320 11.85 16.62 -9.92
CA PRO A 320 11.20 17.84 -10.40
C PRO A 320 10.14 17.58 -11.47
N PHE A 321 10.42 16.66 -12.40
CA PHE A 321 9.46 16.28 -13.45
C PHE A 321 8.23 15.60 -12.85
N PHE A 322 8.41 14.69 -11.90
CA PHE A 322 7.30 14.02 -11.20
C PHE A 322 6.41 15.03 -10.48
N MET A 323 7.02 15.98 -9.77
CA MET A 323 6.29 17.07 -9.10
C MET A 323 5.42 17.85 -10.09
N MET A 324 5.98 18.23 -11.23
CA MET A 324 5.28 18.93 -12.29
C MET A 324 4.16 18.09 -12.92
N PHE A 325 4.41 16.81 -13.20
CA PHE A 325 3.44 15.91 -13.82
C PHE A 325 2.25 15.65 -12.91
N PHE A 326 2.49 15.45 -11.62
CA PHE A 326 1.44 15.33 -10.62
C PHE A 326 0.58 16.60 -10.59
N GLY A 327 1.22 17.77 -10.59
CA GLY A 327 0.55 19.06 -10.62
C GLY A 327 -0.35 19.23 -11.85
N LEU A 328 0.15 18.89 -13.04
CA LEU A 328 -0.60 18.94 -14.30
C LEU A 328 -1.74 17.92 -14.38
N CYS A 329 -1.54 16.70 -13.87
CA CYS A 329 -2.56 15.66 -13.89
C CYS A 329 -3.73 15.95 -12.96
N LEU A 330 -3.44 16.47 -11.76
CA LEU A 330 -4.51 16.82 -10.82
C LEU A 330 -5.17 18.14 -11.23
N GLY A 331 -4.35 19.13 -11.63
CA GLY A 331 -4.78 20.30 -12.39
C GLY A 331 -5.98 21.02 -11.79
N ASP A 332 -6.05 21.16 -10.45
CA ASP A 332 -7.12 21.86 -9.73
C ASP A 332 -6.56 22.51 -8.47
N ALA A 333 -6.61 23.84 -8.40
CA ALA A 333 -6.02 24.59 -7.31
C ALA A 333 -6.74 24.38 -5.97
N GLY A 334 -8.05 24.12 -5.98
CA GLY A 334 -8.83 23.84 -4.78
C GLY A 334 -8.43 22.51 -4.15
N TYR A 335 -8.29 21.47 -4.97
CA TYR A 335 -7.82 20.16 -4.54
C TYR A 335 -6.37 20.20 -4.06
N GLY A 336 -5.48 20.91 -4.76
CA GLY A 336 -4.09 21.10 -4.32
C GLY A 336 -4.00 21.76 -2.95
N PHE A 337 -4.82 22.79 -2.72
CA PHE A 337 -4.86 23.49 -1.43
C PHE A 337 -5.38 22.59 -0.30
N LEU A 338 -6.39 21.77 -0.57
CA LEU A 338 -6.91 20.80 0.40
C LEU A 338 -5.85 19.74 0.74
N ILE A 339 -5.10 19.23 -0.24
CA ILE A 339 -3.96 18.32 0.01
C ILE A 339 -2.90 18.99 0.88
N LEU A 340 -2.56 20.26 0.60
CA LEU A 340 -1.61 21.04 1.40
C LEU A 340 -2.04 21.14 2.88
N ILE A 341 -3.32 21.47 3.12
CA ILE A 341 -3.87 21.58 4.48
C ILE A 341 -3.81 20.23 5.19
N ILE A 342 -4.32 19.17 4.55
CA ILE A 342 -4.34 17.83 5.15
C ILE A 342 -2.91 17.39 5.47
N ALA A 343 -1.99 17.48 4.52
CA ALA A 343 -0.60 17.09 4.74
C ALA A 343 0.06 17.89 5.87
N THR A 344 -0.30 19.16 6.04
CA THR A 344 0.24 20.02 7.10
C THR A 344 -0.38 19.69 8.47
N LEU A 345 -1.69 19.52 8.56
CA LEU A 345 -2.38 19.18 9.81
C LEU A 345 -1.94 17.83 10.36
N TYR A 346 -1.85 16.81 9.50
CA TYR A 346 -1.38 15.49 9.91
C TYR A 346 0.10 15.49 10.31
N LYS A 347 0.90 16.45 9.84
CA LYS A 347 2.32 16.56 10.22
C LYS A 347 2.52 17.01 11.66
N PHE A 348 1.53 17.72 12.22
CA PHE A 348 1.52 18.11 13.63
C PHE A 348 1.00 16.99 14.55
N LYS A 349 0.24 16.03 14.01
CA LYS A 349 -0.46 14.99 14.80
C LYS A 349 0.17 13.59 14.72
N LEU A 350 0.88 13.27 13.63
CA LEU A 350 1.46 11.95 13.40
C LEU A 350 2.91 11.82 13.86
N ASN A 351 3.33 10.57 14.07
CA ASN A 351 4.71 10.23 14.47
C ASN A 351 5.76 10.72 13.44
N PRO A 352 7.00 11.02 13.90
CA PRO A 352 8.13 11.46 13.07
C PRO A 352 8.37 10.64 11.79
N SER A 353 8.08 9.33 11.84
CA SER A 353 8.27 8.39 10.73
C SER A 353 7.49 8.75 9.46
N PHE A 354 6.33 9.41 9.57
CA PHE A 354 5.52 9.78 8.40
C PHE A 354 5.87 11.16 7.82
N HIS A 355 6.71 11.96 8.49
CA HIS A 355 7.05 13.31 8.04
C HIS A 355 7.58 13.40 6.60
N PRO A 356 8.39 12.44 6.09
CA PRO A 356 8.84 12.46 4.69
C PRO A 356 7.69 12.34 3.69
N ILE A 357 6.75 11.43 3.93
CA ILE A 357 5.58 11.20 3.05
C ILE A 357 4.65 12.41 3.07
N LEU A 358 4.42 13.00 4.25
CA LEU A 358 3.61 14.20 4.38
C LEU A 358 4.28 15.41 3.71
N SER A 359 5.61 15.54 3.86
CA SER A 359 6.36 16.61 3.19
C SER A 359 6.35 16.43 1.67
N LEU A 360 6.39 15.18 1.16
CA LEU A 360 6.15 14.90 -0.26
C LEU A 360 4.76 15.37 -0.68
N GLY A 361 3.72 15.04 0.10
CA GLY A 361 2.35 15.52 -0.12
C GLY A 361 2.24 17.05 -0.16
N GLN A 362 3.02 17.76 0.67
CA GLN A 362 3.09 19.22 0.65
C GLN A 362 3.68 19.75 -0.67
N TRP A 363 4.79 19.18 -1.16
CA TRP A 363 5.38 19.59 -2.44
C TRP A 363 4.47 19.27 -3.63
N LEU A 364 3.83 18.11 -3.62
CA LEU A 364 2.88 17.71 -4.66
C LEU A 364 1.63 18.61 -4.64
N GLY A 365 1.04 18.87 -3.47
CA GLY A 365 -0.08 19.79 -3.32
C GLY A 365 0.25 21.21 -3.76
N LEU A 366 1.44 21.71 -3.44
CA LEU A 366 1.92 23.01 -3.90
C LEU A 366 2.02 23.07 -5.43
N ALA A 367 2.57 22.03 -6.05
CA ALA A 367 2.63 21.94 -7.50
C ALA A 367 1.23 21.92 -8.12
N THR A 368 0.29 21.17 -7.54
CA THR A 368 -1.11 21.18 -7.98
C THR A 368 -1.76 22.56 -7.86
N VAL A 369 -1.47 23.34 -6.80
CA VAL A 369 -1.98 24.71 -6.69
C VAL A 369 -1.43 25.58 -7.83
N ILE A 370 -0.12 25.52 -8.07
CA ILE A 370 0.53 26.32 -9.13
C ILE A 370 -0.06 25.94 -10.49
N PHE A 371 -0.10 24.65 -10.83
CA PHE A 371 -0.61 24.20 -12.12
C PHE A 371 -2.13 24.34 -12.24
N GLY A 372 -2.88 24.23 -11.14
CA GLY A 372 -4.32 24.50 -11.09
C GLY A 372 -4.66 25.96 -11.40
N ILE A 373 -3.83 26.90 -10.95
CA ILE A 373 -3.95 28.32 -11.34
C ILE A 373 -3.62 28.50 -12.83
N VAL A 374 -2.60 27.80 -13.34
CA VAL A 374 -2.22 27.81 -14.77
C VAL A 374 -3.28 27.13 -15.66
N THR A 375 -4.03 26.15 -15.16
CA THR A 375 -5.15 25.54 -15.90
C THR A 375 -6.46 26.30 -15.70
N GLY A 376 -6.52 27.20 -14.71
CA GLY A 376 -7.71 28.02 -14.42
C GLY A 376 -8.84 27.25 -13.76
N THR A 377 -8.53 26.27 -12.92
CA THR A 377 -9.51 25.34 -12.33
C THR A 377 -9.46 25.39 -10.81
N PHE A 378 -10.63 25.53 -10.16
CA PHE A 378 -10.76 25.54 -8.70
C PHE A 378 -12.02 24.81 -8.24
N PHE A 379 -11.86 23.66 -7.56
CA PHE A 379 -12.97 22.74 -7.23
C PHE A 379 -13.85 22.43 -8.43
N GLY A 380 -13.23 22.13 -9.58
CA GLY A 380 -13.92 21.92 -10.84
C GLY A 380 -14.55 23.16 -11.46
N LEU A 381 -14.54 24.33 -10.83
CA LEU A 381 -15.01 25.55 -11.47
C LEU A 381 -13.98 26.05 -12.46
N ASN A 382 -14.42 26.39 -13.66
CA ASN A 382 -13.59 27.04 -14.66
C ASN A 382 -13.52 28.54 -14.38
N LEU A 383 -12.40 29.00 -13.83
CA LEU A 383 -12.11 30.39 -13.50
C LEU A 383 -11.92 31.28 -14.74
N MET A 384 -11.88 30.70 -15.96
CA MET A 384 -11.87 31.46 -17.21
C MET A 384 -13.24 32.02 -17.60
N GLY A 385 -14.33 31.59 -16.95
CA GLY A 385 -15.68 32.11 -17.20
C GLY A 385 -15.87 33.56 -16.76
N ASP A 386 -16.81 34.28 -17.40
CA ASP A 386 -17.08 35.71 -17.18
C ASP A 386 -17.53 36.07 -15.74
N SER A 387 -17.86 35.08 -14.90
CA SER A 387 -18.27 35.26 -13.50
C SER A 387 -17.15 35.70 -12.55
N PHE A 388 -15.87 35.58 -12.95
CA PHE A 388 -14.70 35.93 -12.12
C PHE A 388 -13.82 37.03 -12.73
N ALA A 389 -14.44 38.10 -13.24
CA ALA A 389 -13.76 39.25 -13.85
C ALA A 389 -12.67 39.93 -12.99
N PHE A 390 -12.66 39.70 -11.67
CA PHE A 390 -11.60 40.19 -10.76
C PHE A 390 -10.21 39.57 -11.06
N LEU A 391 -10.16 38.36 -11.64
CA LEU A 391 -8.91 37.69 -12.01
C LEU A 391 -8.21 38.29 -13.25
N GLY A 392 -8.69 39.40 -13.82
CA GLY A 392 -8.30 39.98 -15.12
C GLY A 392 -6.87 39.70 -15.65
N SER A 393 -5.82 39.94 -14.85
CA SER A 393 -4.42 39.70 -15.27
C SER A 393 -3.97 38.23 -15.22
N MET A 394 -4.60 37.39 -14.39
CA MET A 394 -4.26 35.97 -14.23
C MET A 394 -4.86 35.11 -15.36
N ARG A 395 -5.93 35.57 -16.04
CA ARG A 395 -6.56 34.87 -17.16
C ARG A 395 -5.62 34.71 -18.37
N ASN A 396 -4.69 35.64 -18.57
CA ASN A 396 -3.68 35.57 -19.65
C ASN A 396 -2.62 34.48 -19.42
N ILE A 397 -2.50 33.97 -18.19
CA ILE A 397 -1.58 32.88 -17.83
C ILE A 397 -2.28 31.51 -17.92
N MET A 398 -3.61 31.51 -17.99
CA MET A 398 -4.40 30.28 -18.04
C MET A 398 -4.34 29.64 -19.44
N LEU A 399 -4.06 28.35 -19.51
CA LEU A 399 -3.89 27.61 -20.77
C LEU A 399 -5.20 26.97 -21.26
N ASP A 400 -5.52 27.17 -22.53
CA ASP A 400 -6.62 26.46 -23.20
C ASP A 400 -6.33 24.95 -23.34
N SER A 401 -7.35 24.12 -23.53
CA SER A 401 -7.20 22.67 -23.72
C SER A 401 -6.16 22.30 -24.79
N ASN A 402 -6.15 22.98 -25.94
CA ASN A 402 -5.16 22.73 -27.00
C ASN A 402 -3.74 23.11 -26.56
N GLN A 403 -3.60 24.16 -25.75
CA GLN A 403 -2.30 24.60 -25.25
C GLN A 403 -1.76 23.65 -24.18
N ILE A 404 -2.61 23.12 -23.29
CA ILE A 404 -2.22 22.10 -22.30
C ILE A 404 -1.80 20.80 -23.01
N PHE A 405 -2.51 20.39 -24.06
CA PHE A 405 -2.14 19.24 -24.88
C PHE A 405 -0.74 19.42 -25.51
N ASN A 406 -0.50 20.55 -26.17
CA ASN A 406 0.80 20.86 -26.76
C ASN A 406 1.90 20.96 -25.70
N PHE A 407 1.60 21.56 -24.55
CA PHE A 407 2.53 21.67 -23.44
C PHE A 407 2.95 20.29 -22.92
N ALA A 408 2.00 19.36 -22.74
CA ALA A 408 2.29 17.99 -22.31
C ALA A 408 3.21 17.25 -23.30
N LEU A 409 3.00 17.42 -24.62
CA LEU A 409 3.88 16.85 -25.63
C LEU A 409 5.29 17.45 -25.60
N VAL A 410 5.41 18.77 -25.53
CA VAL A 410 6.71 19.46 -25.45
C VAL A 410 7.48 19.02 -24.20
N LEU A 411 6.80 18.95 -23.07
CA LEU A 411 7.37 18.52 -21.80
C LEU A 411 7.80 17.04 -21.85
N GLY A 412 7.03 16.17 -22.52
CA GLY A 412 7.43 14.78 -22.78
C GLY A 412 8.67 14.69 -23.65
N PHE A 413 8.73 15.47 -24.74
CA PHE A 413 9.89 15.55 -25.61
C PHE A 413 11.14 16.00 -24.83
N VAL A 414 11.03 17.05 -24.01
CA VAL A 414 12.11 17.52 -23.15
C VAL A 414 12.57 16.43 -22.18
N GLN A 415 11.65 15.68 -21.56
CA GLN A 415 12.03 14.62 -20.63
C GLN A 415 12.71 13.44 -21.32
N ILE A 416 12.28 13.05 -22.53
CA ILE A 416 12.93 12.00 -23.32
C ILE A 416 14.37 12.39 -23.65
N ILE A 417 14.59 13.61 -24.16
CA ILE A 417 15.94 14.13 -24.44
C ILE A 417 16.78 14.16 -23.17
N PHE A 418 16.20 14.60 -22.05
CA PHE A 418 16.88 14.61 -20.76
C PHE A 418 17.29 13.20 -20.30
N GLY A 419 16.43 12.20 -20.49
CA GLY A 419 16.74 10.79 -20.26
C GLY A 419 17.94 10.32 -21.09
N LEU A 420 17.92 10.60 -22.40
CA LEU A 420 19.04 10.24 -23.29
C LEU A 420 20.36 10.93 -22.89
N CYS A 421 20.32 12.18 -22.43
CA CYS A 421 21.49 12.86 -21.88
C CYS A 421 22.05 12.16 -20.63
N ILE A 422 21.18 11.65 -19.75
CA ILE A 422 21.60 10.86 -18.58
C ILE A 422 22.18 9.52 -19.02
N GLN A 423 21.58 8.87 -20.03
CA GLN A 423 22.10 7.63 -20.60
C GLN A 423 23.52 7.83 -21.15
N ILE A 424 23.78 8.95 -21.83
CA ILE A 424 25.11 9.36 -22.29
C ILE A 424 26.07 9.48 -21.10
N ALA A 425 25.69 10.22 -20.06
CA ALA A 425 26.52 10.42 -18.89
C ALA A 425 26.85 9.10 -18.17
N ASN A 426 25.88 8.19 -18.08
CA ASN A 426 26.05 6.87 -17.47
C ASN A 426 27.01 5.99 -18.30
N LYS A 427 26.81 5.90 -19.63
CA LYS A 427 27.68 5.13 -20.53
C LYS A 427 29.11 5.66 -20.59
N VAL A 428 29.31 6.99 -20.60
CA VAL A 428 30.65 7.60 -20.57
C VAL A 428 31.41 7.18 -19.31
N ARG A 429 30.73 7.12 -18.16
CA ARG A 429 31.33 6.73 -16.89
C ARG A 429 31.63 5.23 -16.79
N GLN A 430 30.81 4.38 -17.40
CA GLN A 430 30.93 2.92 -17.31
C GLN A 430 31.85 2.33 -18.40
N PHE A 431 31.70 2.76 -19.65
CA PHE A 431 32.31 2.13 -20.83
C PHE A 431 33.11 3.11 -21.71
N GLY A 432 33.17 4.40 -21.33
CA GLY A 432 33.84 5.45 -22.11
C GLY A 432 33.01 5.95 -23.31
N TRP A 433 33.59 6.88 -24.08
CA TRP A 433 32.90 7.62 -25.17
C TRP A 433 32.44 6.75 -26.35
N LYS A 434 33.04 5.56 -26.53
CA LYS A 434 32.82 4.70 -27.70
C LYS A 434 31.36 4.22 -27.82
N TYR A 435 30.68 4.00 -26.69
CA TYR A 435 29.30 3.49 -26.63
C TYR A 435 28.24 4.60 -26.59
N THR A 436 28.67 5.85 -26.66
CA THR A 436 27.82 7.05 -26.57
C THR A 436 27.27 7.50 -27.92
N VAL A 437 27.82 6.98 -29.03
CA VAL A 437 27.42 7.37 -30.39
C VAL A 437 25.93 7.10 -30.63
N MET A 438 25.43 5.95 -30.18
CA MET A 438 24.01 5.58 -30.33
C MET A 438 23.05 6.60 -29.68
N PRO A 439 23.12 6.91 -28.37
CA PRO A 439 22.21 7.88 -27.77
C PRO A 439 22.38 9.30 -28.31
N ILE A 440 23.59 9.70 -28.72
CA ILE A 440 23.81 10.99 -29.41
C ILE A 440 23.05 11.02 -30.74
N SER A 441 23.16 9.96 -31.55
CA SER A 441 22.44 9.85 -32.81
C SER A 441 20.92 9.92 -32.62
N TRP A 442 20.39 9.33 -31.55
CA TRP A 442 18.95 9.45 -31.22
C TRP A 442 18.53 10.88 -30.90
N ILE A 443 19.32 11.63 -30.11
CA ILE A 443 19.06 13.05 -29.85
C ILE A 443 19.01 13.84 -31.17
N VAL A 444 19.98 13.59 -32.06
CA VAL A 444 20.05 14.24 -33.37
C VAL A 444 18.84 13.90 -34.24
N ILE A 445 18.41 12.63 -34.26
CA ILE A 445 17.20 12.20 -35.00
C ILE A 445 15.96 12.89 -34.44
N LEU A 446 15.78 12.91 -33.11
CA LEU A 446 14.62 13.51 -32.46
C LEU A 446 14.52 15.01 -32.73
N PHE A 447 15.62 15.76 -32.63
CA PHE A 447 15.65 17.18 -33.00
C PHE A 447 15.44 17.38 -34.50
N GLY A 448 16.00 16.53 -35.35
CA GLY A 448 15.79 16.58 -36.80
C GLY A 448 14.31 16.38 -37.17
N ILE A 449 13.64 15.40 -36.56
CA ILE A 449 12.21 15.15 -36.78
C ILE A 449 11.37 16.33 -36.26
N ALA A 450 11.69 16.85 -35.07
CA ALA A 450 10.98 18.00 -34.51
C ALA A 450 11.11 19.25 -35.41
N ASP A 451 12.29 19.49 -35.99
CA ASP A 451 12.49 20.59 -36.93
C ASP A 451 11.72 20.38 -38.23
N VAL A 452 11.80 19.20 -38.85
CA VAL A 452 11.08 18.93 -40.12
C VAL A 452 9.56 18.99 -39.94
N ALA A 453 9.03 18.45 -38.84
CA ALA A 453 7.60 18.31 -38.62
C ALA A 453 6.94 19.58 -38.05
N ILE A 454 7.63 20.33 -37.19
CA ILE A 454 7.02 21.39 -36.37
C ILE A 454 7.66 22.75 -36.64
N LEU A 455 8.99 22.86 -36.45
CA LEU A 455 9.65 24.18 -36.40
C LEU A 455 9.97 24.75 -37.79
N GLN A 456 10.25 23.89 -38.76
CA GLN A 456 10.64 24.19 -40.14
C GLN A 456 11.74 25.27 -40.26
N LEU A 457 12.67 25.34 -39.30
CA LEU A 457 13.65 26.42 -39.21
C LEU A 457 14.84 26.22 -40.16
N THR A 458 15.33 24.97 -40.31
CA THR A 458 16.61 24.70 -40.98
C THR A 458 16.50 24.06 -42.38
N GLY A 459 15.27 23.81 -42.84
CA GLY A 459 15.00 23.29 -44.19
C GLY A 459 15.66 21.92 -44.45
N ARG A 460 16.44 21.80 -45.52
CA ARG A 460 17.07 20.53 -45.94
C ARG A 460 18.23 20.07 -45.03
N PHE A 461 18.77 20.96 -44.20
CA PHE A 461 19.89 20.64 -43.32
C PHE A 461 19.53 19.58 -42.27
N SER A 462 18.36 19.71 -41.64
CA SER A 462 17.85 18.72 -40.68
C SER A 462 17.67 17.35 -41.31
N THR A 463 17.25 17.26 -42.58
CA THR A 463 17.15 15.99 -43.31
C THR A 463 18.50 15.30 -43.49
N TYR A 464 19.55 16.04 -43.86
CA TYR A 464 20.91 15.48 -43.97
C TYR A 464 21.46 15.03 -42.61
N MET A 465 21.13 15.78 -41.55
CA MET A 465 21.52 15.45 -40.19
C MET A 465 20.89 14.13 -39.71
N ILE A 466 19.61 13.90 -40.04
CA ILE A 466 18.93 12.62 -39.78
C ILE A 466 19.63 11.47 -40.52
N TYR A 467 19.93 11.62 -41.81
CA TYR A 467 20.64 10.59 -42.56
C TYR A 467 22.02 10.28 -41.97
N GLY A 468 22.77 11.32 -41.56
CA GLY A 468 24.05 11.15 -40.88
C GLY A 468 23.93 10.38 -39.57
N ALA A 469 22.91 10.68 -38.76
CA ALA A 469 22.65 9.98 -37.51
C ALA A 469 22.21 8.52 -37.70
N ILE A 470 21.41 8.23 -38.73
CA ILE A 470 21.04 6.86 -39.10
C ILE A 470 22.28 6.05 -39.48
N VAL A 471 23.16 6.61 -40.32
CA VAL A 471 24.42 5.97 -40.70
C VAL A 471 25.31 5.74 -39.47
N ALA A 472 25.36 6.70 -38.54
CA ALA A 472 26.10 6.56 -37.30
C ALA A 472 25.57 5.41 -36.41
N ILE A 473 24.25 5.22 -36.32
CA ILE A 473 23.65 4.08 -35.60
C ILE A 473 24.04 2.76 -36.28
N LEU A 474 23.93 2.65 -37.60
CA LEU A 474 24.28 1.42 -38.33
C LEU A 474 25.75 1.01 -38.17
N LEU A 475 26.66 1.98 -38.10
CA LEU A 475 28.10 1.73 -38.09
C LEU A 475 28.72 1.68 -36.69
N PHE A 476 28.12 2.32 -35.68
CA PHE A 476 28.72 2.52 -34.35
C PHE A 476 27.86 2.09 -33.17
N ASN A 477 26.78 1.31 -33.39
CA ASN A 477 25.95 0.80 -32.30
C ASN A 477 26.75 -0.04 -31.27
N ASP A 478 27.50 -1.04 -31.75
CA ASP A 478 28.30 -1.94 -30.90
C ASP A 478 29.76 -1.96 -31.38
N PRO A 479 30.66 -1.21 -30.71
CA PRO A 479 32.00 -1.02 -31.21
C PRO A 479 32.91 -2.26 -31.20
N ASP A 480 32.51 -3.34 -30.54
CA ASP A 480 33.31 -4.57 -30.38
C ASP A 480 32.84 -5.74 -31.26
N THR A 481 31.75 -5.54 -32.01
CA THR A 481 31.22 -6.55 -32.93
C THR A 481 31.81 -6.40 -34.33
N LYS A 482 31.89 -7.49 -35.12
CA LYS A 482 32.25 -7.44 -36.55
C LYS A 482 31.24 -6.60 -37.33
N ILE A 483 31.65 -6.03 -38.47
CA ILE A 483 30.86 -5.04 -39.24
C ILE A 483 29.48 -5.57 -39.69
N LEU A 484 29.40 -6.83 -40.14
CA LEU A 484 28.14 -7.40 -40.66
C LEU A 484 27.04 -7.58 -39.57
N PRO A 485 27.29 -8.24 -38.41
CA PRO A 485 26.30 -8.31 -37.34
C PRO A 485 26.00 -6.94 -36.73
N ARG A 486 26.93 -5.98 -36.80
CA ARG A 486 26.72 -4.61 -36.33
C ARG A 486 25.63 -3.88 -37.10
N ILE A 487 25.64 -3.98 -38.44
CA ILE A 487 24.60 -3.38 -39.29
C ILE A 487 23.23 -4.00 -38.98
N GLY A 488 23.16 -5.33 -38.80
CA GLY A 488 21.93 -6.03 -38.42
C GLY A 488 21.36 -5.53 -37.08
N LYS A 489 22.21 -5.41 -36.06
CA LYS A 489 21.82 -4.81 -34.77
C LYS A 489 21.42 -3.34 -34.92
N GLY A 490 22.13 -2.56 -35.74
CA GLY A 490 21.79 -1.16 -35.99
C GLY A 490 20.41 -0.98 -36.64
N ILE A 491 20.02 -1.85 -37.56
CA ILE A 491 18.66 -1.85 -38.14
C ILE A 491 17.62 -2.17 -37.06
N TRP A 492 17.91 -3.13 -36.18
CA TRP A 492 17.06 -3.44 -35.04
C TRP A 492 16.92 -2.24 -34.09
N GLU A 493 18.00 -1.52 -33.80
CA GLU A 493 17.93 -0.31 -33.00
C GLU A 493 17.06 0.76 -33.66
N LEU A 494 17.17 0.96 -34.97
CA LEU A 494 16.34 1.92 -35.70
C LEU A 494 14.84 1.63 -35.58
N TYR A 495 14.44 0.36 -35.40
CA TYR A 495 13.04 0.01 -35.08
C TYR A 495 12.55 0.67 -33.78
N GLY A 496 13.46 1.00 -32.87
CA GLY A 496 13.22 1.76 -31.65
C GLY A 496 12.61 3.15 -31.86
N ILE A 497 12.62 3.70 -33.09
CA ILE A 497 11.93 4.96 -33.42
C ILE A 497 10.43 4.88 -33.11
N THR A 498 9.81 3.71 -33.32
CA THR A 498 8.41 3.46 -33.00
C THR A 498 8.16 3.56 -31.50
N GLY A 499 9.13 3.12 -30.69
CA GLY A 499 9.13 3.25 -29.24
C GLY A 499 9.14 4.71 -28.79
N PHE A 500 9.99 5.57 -29.37
CA PHE A 500 10.05 7.00 -29.01
C PHE A 500 8.75 7.75 -29.33
N VAL A 501 8.09 7.43 -30.44
CA VAL A 501 6.77 8.00 -30.77
C VAL A 501 5.73 7.54 -29.75
N GLY A 502 5.72 6.26 -29.38
CA GLY A 502 4.84 5.74 -28.33
C GLY A 502 5.09 6.37 -26.95
N ASP A 503 6.36 6.58 -26.60
CA ASP A 503 6.75 7.24 -25.35
C ASP A 503 6.26 8.69 -25.35
N LEU A 504 6.45 9.45 -26.45
CA LEU A 504 5.99 10.84 -26.58
C LEU A 504 4.45 10.95 -26.50
N LEU A 505 3.73 10.08 -27.23
CA LEU A 505 2.26 10.05 -27.19
C LEU A 505 1.72 9.66 -25.81
N SER A 506 2.49 8.92 -25.01
CA SER A 506 2.07 8.56 -23.65
C SER A 506 1.94 9.78 -22.72
N TYR A 507 2.62 10.89 -23.00
CA TYR A 507 2.49 12.14 -22.24
C TYR A 507 1.16 12.87 -22.45
N ILE A 508 0.41 12.55 -23.53
CA ILE A 508 -0.97 13.04 -23.72
C ILE A 508 -1.85 12.66 -22.52
N ARG A 509 -1.49 11.59 -21.81
CA ARG A 509 -2.18 11.17 -20.59
C ARG A 509 -2.18 12.24 -19.49
N LEU A 510 -1.11 13.04 -19.38
CA LEU A 510 -1.04 14.15 -18.41
C LEU A 510 -2.20 15.12 -18.62
N PHE A 511 -2.42 15.50 -19.88
CA PHE A 511 -3.50 16.35 -20.32
C PHE A 511 -4.88 15.72 -20.13
N ALA A 512 -5.06 14.47 -20.60
CA ALA A 512 -6.35 13.80 -20.55
C ALA A 512 -6.89 13.65 -19.12
N LEU A 513 -6.02 13.35 -18.15
CA LEU A 513 -6.43 13.25 -16.75
C LEU A 513 -6.80 14.59 -16.11
N GLY A 514 -6.02 15.64 -16.39
CA GLY A 514 -6.31 16.98 -15.87
C GLY A 514 -7.69 17.46 -16.34
N ILE A 515 -7.99 17.31 -17.63
CA ILE A 515 -9.31 17.63 -18.18
C ILE A 515 -10.40 16.75 -17.59
N SER A 516 -10.17 15.44 -17.48
CA SER A 516 -11.19 14.52 -16.94
C SER A 516 -11.55 14.87 -15.49
N GLY A 517 -10.58 15.23 -14.65
CA GLY A 517 -10.83 15.65 -13.27
C GLY A 517 -11.60 16.96 -13.19
N ALA A 518 -11.25 17.93 -14.04
CA ALA A 518 -11.96 19.20 -14.14
C ALA A 518 -13.41 19.02 -14.60
N ILE A 519 -13.65 18.23 -15.66
CA ILE A 519 -15.00 17.91 -16.16
C ILE A 519 -15.82 17.19 -15.10
N LEU A 520 -15.24 16.20 -14.40
CA LEU A 520 -15.95 15.50 -13.34
C LEU A 520 -16.34 16.46 -12.20
N GLY A 521 -15.47 17.41 -11.87
CA GLY A 521 -15.76 18.47 -10.90
C GLY A 521 -16.90 19.39 -11.36
N LEU A 522 -16.89 19.81 -12.63
CA LEU A 522 -18.00 20.57 -13.24
C LEU A 522 -19.32 19.80 -13.13
N VAL A 523 -19.34 18.51 -13.48
CA VAL A 523 -20.55 17.68 -13.42
C VAL A 523 -21.05 17.53 -11.99
N VAL A 524 -20.16 17.37 -11.00
CA VAL A 524 -20.53 17.35 -9.57
C VAL A 524 -21.17 18.67 -9.16
N ASN A 525 -20.59 19.80 -9.55
CA ASN A 525 -21.14 21.13 -9.27
C ASN A 525 -22.53 21.32 -9.91
N ASP A 526 -22.69 20.95 -11.19
CA ASP A 526 -23.96 21.06 -11.91
C ASP A 526 -25.06 20.20 -11.28
N ILE A 527 -24.74 18.96 -10.89
CA ILE A 527 -25.70 18.09 -10.19
C ILE A 527 -26.04 18.68 -8.82
N ALA A 528 -25.04 19.16 -8.06
CA ALA A 528 -25.27 19.77 -6.76
C ALA A 528 -26.25 20.95 -6.87
N ILE A 529 -26.00 21.91 -7.78
CA ILE A 529 -26.85 23.10 -7.98
C ILE A 529 -28.29 22.70 -8.33
N ARG A 530 -28.49 21.65 -9.14
CA ARG A 530 -29.83 21.13 -9.45
C ARG A 530 -30.57 20.57 -8.23
N LEU A 531 -29.86 20.01 -7.25
CA LEU A 531 -30.49 19.52 -6.01
C LEU A 531 -31.01 20.66 -5.13
N LEU A 532 -30.54 21.90 -5.35
CA LEU A 532 -31.00 23.09 -4.63
C LEU A 532 -32.44 23.48 -4.98
N SER A 533 -33.00 22.99 -6.10
CA SER A 533 -34.37 23.29 -6.52
C SER A 533 -35.44 22.48 -5.77
N VAL A 534 -35.06 21.60 -4.84
CA VAL A 534 -35.99 20.84 -3.99
C VAL A 534 -36.30 21.67 -2.74
N GLU A 535 -37.58 22.02 -2.54
CA GLU A 535 -38.00 22.78 -1.35
C GLU A 535 -37.67 22.05 -0.04
N TRP A 536 -37.21 22.80 0.96
CA TRP A 536 -36.82 22.38 2.34
C TRP A 536 -35.63 21.42 2.47
N ILE A 537 -35.52 20.37 1.64
CA ILE A 537 -34.46 19.34 1.72
C ILE A 537 -33.25 19.72 0.83
N GLY A 538 -33.45 20.56 -0.18
CA GLY A 538 -32.43 20.92 -1.17
C GLY A 538 -31.10 21.40 -0.60
N PRO A 539 -31.05 22.33 0.38
CA PRO A 539 -29.77 22.81 0.93
C PRO A 539 -28.96 21.73 1.65
N VAL A 540 -29.62 20.81 2.37
CA VAL A 540 -28.95 19.72 3.08
C VAL A 540 -28.38 18.71 2.08
N LEU A 541 -29.18 18.35 1.08
CA LEU A 541 -28.77 17.43 0.03
C LEU A 541 -27.65 18.00 -0.85
N PHE A 542 -27.69 19.31 -1.13
CA PHE A 542 -26.63 20.05 -1.81
C PHE A 542 -25.28 19.90 -1.10
N VAL A 543 -25.22 20.21 0.21
CA VAL A 543 -23.96 20.14 0.98
C VAL A 543 -23.44 18.71 1.04
N LEU A 544 -24.32 17.74 1.31
CA LEU A 544 -23.96 16.33 1.37
C LEU A 544 -23.39 15.84 0.04
N PHE A 545 -24.06 16.15 -1.07
CA PHE A 545 -23.63 15.76 -2.41
C PHE A 545 -22.32 16.44 -2.82
N LEU A 546 -22.11 17.70 -2.46
CA LEU A 546 -20.87 18.42 -2.76
C LEU A 546 -19.69 17.80 -2.01
N ILE A 547 -19.83 17.55 -0.69
CA ILE A 547 -18.77 16.91 0.11
C ILE A 547 -18.45 15.52 -0.46
N PHE A 548 -19.47 14.71 -0.72
CA PHE A 548 -19.29 13.36 -1.25
C PHE A 548 -18.69 13.36 -2.66
N GLY A 549 -19.25 14.17 -3.57
CA GLY A 549 -18.86 14.26 -4.97
C GLY A 549 -17.44 14.80 -5.15
N HIS A 550 -17.09 15.90 -4.48
CA HIS A 550 -15.71 16.41 -4.51
C HIS A 550 -14.74 15.53 -3.74
N GLY A 551 -15.16 14.88 -2.65
CA GLY A 551 -14.36 13.89 -1.96
C GLY A 551 -14.00 12.71 -2.88
N LEU A 552 -14.98 12.17 -3.60
CA LEU A 552 -14.77 11.10 -4.57
C LEU A 552 -13.91 11.55 -5.76
N ASN A 553 -14.20 12.73 -6.32
CA ASN A 553 -13.42 13.28 -7.43
C ASN A 553 -11.96 13.50 -7.03
N LEU A 554 -11.70 14.11 -5.88
CA LEU A 554 -10.36 14.28 -5.32
C LEU A 554 -9.63 12.93 -5.19
N LEU A 555 -10.28 11.91 -4.64
CA LEU A 555 -9.64 10.60 -4.45
C LEU A 555 -9.25 9.95 -5.79
N ILE A 556 -10.18 9.92 -6.75
CA ILE A 556 -9.93 9.29 -8.06
C ILE A 556 -8.90 10.09 -8.86
N SER A 557 -9.06 11.41 -8.93
CA SER A 557 -8.13 12.29 -9.65
C SER A 557 -6.75 12.31 -9.00
N SER A 558 -6.64 12.31 -7.67
CA SER A 558 -5.33 12.26 -6.99
C SER A 558 -4.65 10.91 -7.18
N LEU A 559 -5.38 9.79 -7.15
CA LEU A 559 -4.82 8.46 -7.42
C LEU A 559 -4.31 8.38 -8.87
N GLY A 560 -5.12 8.85 -9.83
CA GLY A 560 -4.72 8.93 -11.24
C GLY A 560 -3.50 9.82 -11.44
N ALA A 561 -3.49 11.00 -10.81
CA ALA A 561 -2.37 11.94 -10.85
C ALA A 561 -1.11 11.42 -10.18
N PHE A 562 -1.20 10.41 -9.31
CA PHE A 562 -0.03 9.72 -8.76
C PHE A 562 0.46 8.59 -9.66
N VAL A 563 -0.45 7.68 -10.06
CA VAL A 563 -0.10 6.44 -10.79
C VAL A 563 0.40 6.72 -12.22
N HIS A 564 -0.16 7.71 -12.91
CA HIS A 564 0.24 7.96 -14.29
C HIS A 564 1.61 8.63 -14.44
N PRO A 565 1.99 9.62 -13.61
CA PRO A 565 3.37 10.10 -13.54
C PRO A 565 4.36 9.06 -13.06
N LEU A 566 3.96 8.13 -12.18
CA LEU A 566 4.79 6.97 -11.83
C LEU A 566 5.11 6.13 -13.07
N ARG A 567 4.09 5.84 -13.88
CA ARG A 567 4.28 5.14 -15.16
C ARG A 567 5.25 5.90 -16.06
N LEU A 568 5.00 7.20 -16.31
CA LEU A 568 5.88 8.08 -17.11
C LEU A 568 7.33 8.07 -16.62
N THR A 569 7.53 7.95 -15.31
CA THR A 569 8.87 7.88 -14.72
C THR A 569 9.53 6.53 -14.97
N PHE A 570 8.82 5.42 -14.75
CA PHE A 570 9.41 4.07 -14.79
C PHE A 570 9.45 3.45 -16.18
N VAL A 571 8.45 3.69 -17.02
CA VAL A 571 8.33 3.04 -18.33
C VAL A 571 8.96 3.91 -19.41
N GLU A 572 8.79 5.23 -19.34
CA GLU A 572 9.28 6.16 -20.35
C GLU A 572 10.64 6.76 -19.93
N PHE A 573 10.77 7.40 -18.77
CA PHE A 573 12.03 8.06 -18.37
C PHE A 573 13.16 7.07 -18.01
N TYR A 574 12.92 6.05 -17.17
CA TYR A 574 13.96 5.08 -16.78
C TYR A 574 14.48 4.27 -17.96
N LYS A 575 13.58 3.83 -18.85
CA LYS A 575 13.93 3.17 -20.12
C LYS A 575 14.85 4.06 -20.97
N ASN A 576 14.46 5.32 -21.19
CA ASN A 576 15.25 6.26 -22.00
C ASN A 576 16.55 6.71 -21.31
N ALA A 577 16.61 6.69 -19.97
CA ALA A 577 17.82 6.91 -19.19
C ALA A 577 18.77 5.70 -19.16
N GLY A 578 18.36 4.54 -19.70
CA GLY A 578 19.15 3.31 -19.68
C GLY A 578 19.29 2.70 -18.29
N PHE A 579 18.24 2.79 -17.47
CA PHE A 579 18.19 2.20 -16.14
C PHE A 579 17.89 0.69 -16.22
N THR A 580 18.76 -0.13 -15.65
CA THR A 580 18.59 -1.58 -15.56
C THR A 580 18.05 -2.02 -14.19
N GLY A 581 18.43 -1.30 -13.12
CA GLY A 581 17.96 -1.57 -11.76
C GLY A 581 18.50 -2.87 -11.16
N GLY A 582 17.74 -3.46 -10.23
CA GLY A 582 18.07 -4.74 -9.60
C GLY A 582 19.02 -4.64 -8.39
N GLY A 583 19.27 -3.45 -7.88
CA GLY A 583 20.07 -3.26 -6.67
C GLY A 583 19.39 -3.80 -5.40
N LYS A 584 20.20 -4.31 -4.46
CA LYS A 584 19.74 -4.71 -3.12
C LYS A 584 19.86 -3.55 -2.15
N GLU A 585 18.87 -3.35 -1.28
CA GLU A 585 18.93 -2.32 -0.24
C GLU A 585 19.97 -2.67 0.83
N TYR A 586 20.72 -1.68 1.28
CA TYR A 586 21.62 -1.83 2.42
C TYR A 586 20.84 -1.98 3.72
N ARG A 587 20.92 -3.19 4.30
CA ARG A 587 20.33 -3.57 5.59
C ARG A 587 21.44 -4.04 6.53
N PRO A 588 21.94 -3.19 7.44
CA PRO A 588 22.99 -3.60 8.35
C PRO A 588 22.46 -4.63 9.35
N PHE A 589 23.29 -5.61 9.67
CA PHE A 589 23.12 -6.55 10.77
C PHE A 589 23.07 -5.79 12.09
N GLY A 590 22.04 -6.02 12.93
CA GLY A 590 21.82 -5.27 14.16
C GLY A 590 21.18 -3.89 14.01
N GLY A 591 20.78 -3.49 12.81
CA GLY A 591 19.96 -2.29 12.62
C GLY A 591 18.59 -2.44 13.29
N LYS A 592 18.17 -1.42 14.08
CA LYS A 592 16.80 -1.34 14.62
C LYS A 592 15.78 -1.29 13.47
N ILE A 593 14.65 -1.99 13.64
CA ILE A 593 13.49 -2.01 12.73
C ILE A 593 12.89 -0.60 12.59
#